data_AF-A0A4Q3CER8-F1
#
_entry.id   AF-A0A4Q3CER8-F1
#
_cell.length_a   1.000
_cell.length_b   1.000
_cell.length_c   1.000
_cell.angle_alpha   90.00
_cell.angle_beta   90.00
_cell.angle_gamma   90.00
#
_symmetry.space_group_name_H-M   'P 1'
#
loop_
_entity.id
_entity.type
_entity.pdbx_description
1 polymer ?
#
loop_
_entity_poly.entity_id
_entity_poly.type
_entity_poly.pdbx_seq_one_letter_code
_entity_poly.pdbx_strand_id
1 'polypeptide(L)' 'MIILGLALLLAPIANGRSLKTGRTDWPVHGGTNLEQRFSPLAQLNADNIAKLKLSAWLEFDTNRGQEAT' A
#
# COMPACT_ATOMS: atom_id res chain seq x y z
N MET A 1 -44.02 11.42 -34.90
CA MET A 1 -43.81 9.99 -34.58
C MET A 1 -42.31 9.73 -34.56
N ILE A 2 -41.79 9.10 -33.49
CA ILE A 2 -40.46 8.40 -33.41
C ILE A 2 -39.29 9.43 -33.28
N ILE A 3 -38.47 9.63 -32.22
CA ILE A 3 -38.06 8.97 -30.95
C ILE A 3 -37.45 10.09 -30.06
N LEU A 4 -37.98 10.40 -28.87
CA LEU A 4 -37.51 9.95 -27.54
C LEU A 4 -36.04 10.28 -27.17
N GLY A 5 -35.87 11.30 -26.32
CA GLY A 5 -35.10 11.19 -25.07
C GLY A 5 -33.58 10.98 -25.14
N LEU A 6 -32.82 12.06 -25.36
CA LEU A 6 -31.42 12.11 -24.91
C LEU A 6 -31.40 12.32 -23.39
N ALA A 7 -31.59 11.23 -22.65
CA ALA A 7 -31.51 11.21 -21.20
C ALA A 7 -30.05 11.38 -20.75
N LEU A 8 -29.75 12.56 -20.22
CA LEU A 8 -29.00 12.78 -18.98
C LEU A 8 -27.89 11.74 -18.68
N LEU A 9 -26.66 11.99 -19.15
CA LEU A 9 -25.48 11.38 -18.54
C LEU A 9 -24.83 12.37 -17.57
N LEU A 10 -25.53 12.67 -16.48
CA LEU A 10 -24.94 13.29 -15.30
C LEU A 10 -24.10 12.22 -14.60
N ALA A 11 -22.87 11.99 -15.05
CA ALA A 11 -21.90 11.24 -14.26
C ALA A 11 -21.34 12.19 -13.19
N PRO A 12 -21.61 11.98 -11.89
CA PRO A 12 -20.83 12.67 -10.87
C PRO A 12 -19.37 12.22 -11.05
N ILE A 13 -18.53 13.22 -11.32
CA ILE A 13 -17.09 13.08 -11.41
C ILE A 13 -16.64 12.38 -10.12
N ALA A 14 -16.02 11.22 -10.30
CA ALA A 14 -15.40 10.34 -9.32
C ALA A 14 -15.63 10.69 -7.85
N ASN A 15 -16.40 9.84 -7.16
CA ASN A 15 -16.38 9.73 -5.70
C ASN A 15 -14.94 9.94 -5.22
N GLY A 16 -14.71 11.06 -4.50
CA GLY A 16 -13.44 11.35 -3.88
C GLY A 16 -13.06 10.15 -3.03
N ARG A 17 -12.15 9.33 -3.55
CA ARG A 17 -11.52 8.29 -2.76
C ARG A 17 -10.70 9.07 -1.74
N SER A 18 -11.27 9.29 -0.57
CA SER A 18 -10.53 9.72 0.60
C SER A 18 -9.57 8.58 0.87
N LEU A 19 -8.39 8.66 0.23
CA LEU A 19 -7.26 7.84 0.58
C LEU A 19 -7.04 8.19 2.04
N LYS A 20 -7.37 7.25 2.92
CA LYS A 20 -6.94 7.34 4.30
C LYS A 20 -5.43 7.54 4.22
N THR A 21 -4.97 8.77 4.43
CA THR A 21 -3.56 9.15 4.32
C THR A 21 -2.82 8.66 5.57
N GLY A 22 -2.98 7.37 5.88
CA GLY A 22 -1.96 6.66 6.61
C GLY A 22 -0.81 6.51 5.64
N ARG A 23 0.35 7.10 5.96
CA ARG A 23 1.60 6.82 5.24
C ARG A 23 1.84 5.32 5.34
N THR A 24 1.45 4.61 4.29
CA THR A 24 1.50 3.14 4.18
C THR A 24 2.64 2.69 3.30
N ASP A 25 3.10 3.56 2.40
CA ASP A 25 4.19 3.28 1.48
C ASP A 25 5.57 3.55 2.09
N TRP A 26 6.59 2.92 1.49
CA TRP A 26 8.01 3.14 1.76
C TRP A 26 8.69 3.77 0.52
N PRO A 27 8.55 5.08 0.30
CA PRO A 27 8.83 5.70 -1.00
C PRO A 27 10.32 5.93 -1.31
N VAL A 28 11.18 5.90 -0.29
CA VAL A 28 12.63 6.11 -0.42
C VAL A 28 13.37 5.08 0.43
N HIS A 29 14.66 4.86 0.15
CA HIS A 29 15.45 3.81 0.80
C HIS A 29 15.35 3.82 2.35
N GLY A 30 15.48 5.00 2.98
CA GLY A 30 15.37 5.17 4.43
C GLY A 30 13.94 5.40 4.97
N GLY A 31 12.91 5.18 4.16
CA GLY A 31 11.49 5.43 4.46
C GLY A 31 11.09 6.90 4.37
N THR A 32 11.95 7.80 4.88
CA THR A 32 11.87 9.25 4.68
C THR A 32 13.24 9.81 4.31
N ASN A 33 13.30 11.08 3.89
CA ASN A 33 14.56 11.79 3.65
C ASN A 33 15.43 11.96 4.90
N LEU A 34 14.89 11.71 6.10
CA LEU A 34 15.66 11.68 7.35
C LEU A 34 16.34 10.33 7.60
N GLU A 35 16.03 9.32 6.78
CA GLU A 35 16.61 7.97 6.83
C GLU A 35 16.53 7.25 8.18
N GLN A 36 15.56 7.62 9.02
CA GLN A 36 15.38 7.03 10.35
C GLN A 36 14.93 5.56 10.31
N ARG A 37 14.47 5.07 9.14
CA ARG A 37 13.91 3.72 8.97
C ARG A 37 12.78 3.40 9.97
N PHE A 38 12.06 4.44 10.41
CA PHE A 38 10.93 4.33 11.32
C PHE A 38 9.61 4.29 10.55
N SER A 39 8.77 3.28 10.83
CA SER A 39 7.41 3.17 10.29
C SER A 39 6.37 3.57 11.35
N PRO A 40 5.39 4.43 11.03
CA PRO A 40 4.30 4.75 11.93
C PRO A 40 3.19 3.68 11.96
N LEU A 41 3.31 2.60 11.16
CA LEU A 41 2.31 1.52 11.13
C LEU A 41 2.37 0.70 12.42
N ALA A 42 1.20 0.48 13.03
CA ALA A 42 1.08 -0.20 14.33
C ALA A 42 0.20 -1.47 14.29
N GLN A 43 -0.14 -1.96 13.09
CA GLN A 43 -0.94 -3.18 12.93
C GLN A 43 -0.23 -4.40 13.55
N LEU A 44 1.09 -4.47 13.43
CA LEU A 44 1.94 -5.41 14.14
C LEU A 44 2.53 -4.70 15.37
N ASN A 45 2.47 -5.35 16.53
CA ASN A 45 2.91 -4.80 17.81
C ASN A 45 3.36 -5.91 18.78
N ALA A 46 3.87 -5.53 19.95
CA ALA A 46 4.43 -6.45 20.94
C ALA A 46 3.43 -7.55 21.39
N ASP A 47 2.14 -7.24 21.38
CA ASP A 47 1.11 -8.18 21.84
C ASP A 47 0.75 -9.23 20.78
N ASN A 48 0.98 -8.94 19.50
CA ASN A 48 0.57 -9.80 18.39
C ASN A 48 1.71 -10.33 17.51
N ILE A 49 2.95 -9.90 17.75
CA ILE A 49 4.12 -10.30 16.95
C ILE A 49 4.31 -11.82 16.91
N ALA A 50 3.94 -12.52 17.99
CA ALA A 50 4.01 -13.98 18.10
C ALA A 50 3.10 -14.72 17.09
N LYS A 51 2.19 -14.02 16.39
CA LYS A 51 1.25 -14.61 15.42
C LYS A 51 1.74 -14.48 13.97
N LEU A 52 2.90 -13.89 13.73
CA LEU A 52 3.46 -13.73 12.38
C LEU A 52 3.67 -15.07 11.69
N LYS A 53 3.36 -15.09 10.39
CA LYS A 53 3.54 -16.25 9.50
C LYS A 53 4.11 -15.76 8.17
N LEU A 54 4.77 -16.66 7.45
CA LEU A 54 5.24 -16.40 6.09
C LEU A 54 4.05 -16.09 5.18
N SER A 55 4.05 -14.92 4.55
CA SER A 55 3.04 -14.55 3.55
C SER A 55 3.45 -14.98 2.15
N ALA A 56 4.72 -14.79 1.80
CA ALA A 56 5.30 -15.13 0.51
C ALA A 56 6.83 -15.24 0.62
N TRP A 57 7.43 -15.90 -0.36
CA TRP A 57 8.88 -15.97 -0.56
C TRP A 57 9.19 -15.73 -2.04
N LEU A 58 10.42 -15.31 -2.33
CA LEU A 58 10.93 -15.07 -3.69
C LEU A 58 12.37 -15.56 -3.74
N GLU A 59 12.67 -16.42 -4.71
CA GLU A 59 14.05 -16.81 -5.03
C GLU A 59 14.69 -15.73 -5.89
N PHE A 60 15.95 -15.41 -5.61
CA PHE A 60 16.72 -14.49 -6.43
C PHE A 60 17.79 -15.28 -7.20
N ASP A 61 18.12 -14.85 -8.41
CA ASP A 61 19.08 -15.53 -9.29
C ASP A 61 20.55 -15.50 -8.78
N THR A 62 20.80 -14.97 -7.58
CA THR A 62 22.14 -14.77 -7.03
C THR A 62 22.23 -15.21 -5.58
N ASN A 63 23.29 -15.95 -5.26
CA ASN A 63 23.52 -16.48 -3.91
C ASN A 63 24.21 -15.47 -2.96
N ARG A 64 24.84 -14.41 -3.49
CA ARG A 64 25.63 -13.45 -2.69
C ARG A 64 24.72 -12.35 -2.14
N GLY A 65 24.82 -12.06 -0.83
CA GLY A 65 24.07 -10.97 -0.19
C GLY A 65 22.63 -11.31 0.18
N GLN A 66 22.26 -12.59 0.12
CA GLN A 66 20.96 -13.12 0.57
C GLN A 66 20.88 -13.28 2.09
N GLU A 67 22.03 -13.29 2.78
CA GLU A 67 22.11 -13.44 4.23
C GLU A 67 21.75 -12.10 4.90
N ALA A 68 20.59 -12.04 5.54
CA ALA A 68 20.29 -10.98 6.49
C ALA A 68 21.04 -11.27 7.80
N THR A 69 22.01 -10.43 8.17
CA THR A 69 22.66 -10.44 9.50
C THR A 69 22.04 -9.38 10.39
#